data_AF-A0A2N5XDA3-F1
#
_entry.id   AF-A0A2N5XDA3-F1
#
_cell.length_a   1.000
_cell.length_b   1.000
_cell.length_c   1.000
_cell.angle_alpha   90.00
_cell.angle_beta   90.00
_cell.angle_gamma   90.00
#
_symmetry.space_group_name_H-M   'P 1'
#
loop_
_entity.id
_entity.type
_entity.pdbx_description
1 polymer ?
#
loop_
_entity_poly.entity_id
_entity_poly.type
_entity_poly.pdbx_seq_one_letter_code
_entity_poly.pdbx_strand_id
1 'polypeptide(L)'
;RLMRLWVEAEAQRLAAERLRQQLAAGGVGSEGAGMKLGFARLSQALSGLEVELLGAEGLEYDDWTMRRPDHVDFTGREAGYRYLRAKGNSIEGGTSEILRNIIAERVLGLPAEPRSDKDVPWKDLPR
;
A
#
# COMPACT_ATOMS: atom_id res chain seq x y z
N ARG A 1 -13.87 -11.46 11.60
CA ARG A 1 -12.94 -10.53 10.91
C ARG A 1 -11.89 -11.28 10.10
N LEU A 2 -11.24 -12.29 10.70
CA LEU A 2 -10.25 -13.16 10.05
C LEU A 2 -10.67 -13.69 8.66
N MET A 3 -11.80 -14.40 8.55
CA MET A 3 -12.25 -14.97 7.26
C MET A 3 -12.44 -13.94 6.16
N ARG A 4 -12.90 -12.72 6.50
CA ARG A 4 -13.07 -11.65 5.52
C ARG A 4 -11.71 -11.18 4.98
N LEU A 5 -10.75 -10.95 5.86
CA LEU A 5 -9.39 -10.54 5.45
C LEU A 5 -8.68 -11.65 4.68
N TRP A 6 -8.93 -12.92 5.03
CA TRP A 6 -8.43 -14.06 4.26
C TRP A 6 -8.99 -14.08 2.83
N VAL A 7 -10.30 -13.91 2.66
CA VAL A 7 -10.92 -13.82 1.32
C VAL A 7 -10.37 -12.61 0.54
N GLU A 8 -10.23 -11.45 1.18
CA GLU A 8 -9.66 -10.26 0.52
C GLU A 8 -8.19 -10.49 0.11
N ALA A 9 -7.40 -11.18 0.93
CA ALA A 9 -6.01 -11.54 0.62
C ALA A 9 -5.92 -12.53 -0.56
N GLU A 10 -6.79 -13.56 -0.60
CA GLU A 10 -6.84 -14.49 -1.73
C GLU A 10 -7.30 -13.81 -3.02
N ALA A 11 -8.30 -12.92 -2.95
CA ALA A 11 -8.72 -12.11 -4.09
C ALA A 11 -7.56 -11.24 -4.61
N GLN A 12 -6.80 -10.59 -3.73
CA GLN A 12 -5.58 -9.86 -4.11
C GLN A 12 -4.52 -10.77 -4.73
N ARG A 13 -4.28 -11.96 -4.16
CA ARG A 13 -3.28 -12.90 -4.68
C ARG A 13 -3.61 -13.31 -6.12
N LEU A 14 -4.87 -13.64 -6.39
CA LEU A 14 -5.36 -13.99 -7.73
C LEU A 14 -5.32 -12.79 -8.69
N ALA A 15 -5.70 -11.59 -8.23
CA ALA A 15 -5.61 -10.37 -9.03
C ALA A 15 -4.16 -10.02 -9.38
N ALA A 16 -3.22 -10.21 -8.45
CA ALA A 16 -1.80 -10.02 -8.69
C ALA A 16 -1.24 -11.00 -9.73
N GLU A 17 -1.69 -12.26 -9.68
CA GLU A 17 -1.31 -13.26 -10.68
C GLU A 17 -1.81 -12.88 -12.07
N ARG A 18 -3.09 -12.49 -12.19
CA ARG A 18 -3.64 -11.99 -13.44
C ARG A 18 -2.87 -10.78 -13.97
N LEU A 19 -2.56 -9.81 -13.11
CA LEU A 19 -1.80 -8.62 -13.50
C LEU A 19 -0.40 -8.98 -14.02
N ARG A 20 0.30 -9.91 -13.37
CA ARG A 20 1.60 -10.41 -13.85
C ARG A 20 1.51 -11.05 -15.23
N GLN A 21 0.46 -11.83 -15.49
CA GLN A 21 0.23 -12.45 -16.78
C GLN A 21 -0.06 -11.40 -17.87
N GLN A 22 -0.86 -10.37 -17.56
CA GLN A 22 -1.12 -9.26 -18.47
C GLN A 22 0.17 -8.49 -18.79
N LEU A 23 0.99 -8.20 -17.79
CA LEU A 23 2.29 -7.54 -17.97
C LEU A 23 3.23 -8.36 -18.87
N ALA A 24 3.30 -9.68 -18.67
CA ALA A 24 4.09 -10.57 -19.50
C ALA A 24 3.61 -10.61 -20.97
N ALA A 25 2.31 -10.41 -21.19
CA ALA A 25 1.71 -10.29 -22.53
C ALA A 25 1.86 -8.89 -23.16
N GLY A 26 2.63 -7.98 -22.54
CA GLY A 26 2.84 -6.61 -23.03
C GLY A 26 1.72 -5.63 -22.66
N GLY A 27 0.77 -6.03 -21.83
CA GLY A 27 -0.23 -5.13 -21.26
C GLY A 27 0.42 -4.18 -20.27
N VAL A 28 0.45 -2.88 -20.60
CA VAL A 28 0.95 -1.83 -19.70
C VAL A 28 -0.22 -0.94 -19.32
N GLY A 29 -0.47 -0.74 -18.02
CA GLY A 29 -1.64 0.00 -17.57
C GLY A 29 -1.56 0.53 -16.14
N SER A 30 -2.46 1.47 -15.85
CA SER A 30 -2.68 2.08 -14.52
C SER A 30 -3.28 1.10 -13.50
N GLU A 31 -3.62 -0.13 -13.90
CA GLU A 31 -4.19 -1.19 -13.06
C GLU A 31 -3.31 -1.52 -11.83
N GLY A 32 -1.99 -1.37 -11.96
CA GLY A 32 -1.04 -1.54 -10.85
C GLY A 32 -1.31 -0.60 -9.67
N ALA A 33 -1.94 0.55 -9.89
CA ALA A 33 -2.31 1.47 -8.82
C ALA A 33 -3.38 0.87 -7.89
N GLY A 34 -4.33 0.13 -8.44
CA GLY A 34 -5.35 -0.59 -7.68
C GLY A 34 -4.74 -1.70 -6.83
N MET A 35 -3.80 -2.47 -7.40
CA MET A 35 -3.08 -3.51 -6.66
C MET A 35 -2.26 -2.94 -5.51
N LYS A 36 -1.54 -1.83 -5.72
CA LYS A 36 -0.77 -1.17 -4.67
C LYS A 36 -1.68 -0.64 -3.55
N LEU A 37 -2.78 0.03 -3.91
CA LEU A 37 -3.74 0.55 -2.93
C LEU A 37 -4.37 -0.59 -2.10
N GLY A 38 -4.74 -1.69 -2.77
CA GLY A 38 -5.24 -2.90 -2.12
C GLY A 38 -4.23 -3.51 -1.15
N PHE A 39 -2.98 -3.67 -1.58
CA PHE A 39 -1.87 -4.14 -0.74
C PHE A 39 -1.68 -3.28 0.52
N ALA A 40 -1.66 -1.95 0.37
CA ALA A 40 -1.48 -1.03 1.49
C ALA A 40 -2.60 -1.19 2.54
N ARG A 41 -3.85 -1.25 2.09
CA ARG A 41 -5.01 -1.46 2.96
C ARG A 41 -4.97 -2.82 3.66
N LEU A 42 -4.73 -3.89 2.92
CA LEU A 42 -4.74 -5.24 3.46
C LEU A 42 -3.60 -5.49 4.43
N SER A 43 -2.40 -4.98 4.15
CA SER A 43 -1.25 -5.08 5.05
C SER A 43 -1.57 -4.48 6.41
N GLN A 44 -2.16 -3.28 6.44
CA GLN A 44 -2.53 -2.60 7.69
C GLN A 44 -3.66 -3.34 8.44
N ALA A 45 -4.63 -3.87 7.70
CA ALA A 45 -5.74 -4.60 8.31
C ALA A 45 -5.30 -5.95 8.90
N LEU A 46 -4.43 -6.68 8.19
CA LEU A 46 -3.91 -7.98 8.63
C LEU A 46 -2.95 -7.83 9.81
N SER A 47 -2.00 -6.88 9.75
CA SER A 47 -1.09 -6.64 10.87
C SER A 47 -1.80 -6.10 12.10
N GLY A 48 -2.85 -5.28 11.92
CA GLY A 48 -3.70 -4.84 13.04
C GLY A 48 -4.49 -5.99 13.66
N LEU A 49 -5.05 -6.89 12.84
CA LEU A 49 -5.71 -8.08 13.36
C LEU A 49 -4.73 -9.00 14.09
N GLU A 50 -3.50 -9.14 13.61
CA GLU A 50 -2.46 -9.93 14.27
C GLU A 50 -2.17 -9.41 15.69
N VAL A 51 -1.95 -8.10 15.84
CA VAL A 51 -1.76 -7.47 17.16
C VAL A 51 -2.97 -7.70 18.08
N GLU A 52 -4.19 -7.55 17.55
CA GLU A 52 -5.41 -7.81 18.33
C GLU A 52 -5.54 -9.26 18.80
N LEU A 53 -5.16 -10.23 17.95
CA LEU A 53 -5.24 -11.66 18.29
C LEU A 53 -4.20 -12.07 19.34
N LEU A 54 -3.02 -11.45 19.32
CA LEU A 54 -1.93 -11.70 20.27
C LEU A 54 -2.10 -10.94 21.58
N GLY A 55 -2.94 -9.90 21.62
CA GLY A 55 -3.16 -9.09 22.82
C GLY A 55 -1.87 -8.43 23.30
N ALA A 56 -1.49 -8.67 24.57
CA ALA A 56 -0.30 -8.07 25.16
C ALA A 56 1.01 -8.53 24.49
N GLU A 57 1.08 -9.80 24.07
CA GLU A 57 2.25 -10.36 23.37
C GLU A 57 2.47 -9.67 22.01
N GLY A 58 1.39 -9.20 21.38
CA GLY A 58 1.46 -8.47 20.11
C GLY A 58 2.12 -7.09 20.23
N LEU A 59 2.31 -6.58 21.45
CA LEU A 59 2.95 -5.29 21.74
C LEU A 59 4.44 -5.44 22.07
N GLU A 60 4.95 -6.67 22.15
CA GLU A 60 6.36 -6.94 22.43
C GLU A 60 7.25 -6.69 21.21
N TYR A 61 8.53 -6.40 21.48
CA TYR A 61 9.57 -6.19 20.49
C TYR A 61 10.80 -7.00 20.89
N ASP A 62 11.42 -7.66 19.92
CA ASP A 62 12.65 -8.44 20.10
C ASP A 62 13.87 -7.57 20.42
N ASP A 63 13.96 -6.43 19.76
CA ASP A 63 15.14 -5.58 19.72
C ASP A 63 14.76 -4.10 19.56
N TRP A 64 15.35 -3.28 20.42
CA TRP A 64 15.17 -1.83 20.49
C TRP A 64 16.38 -1.05 19.97
N THR A 65 17.39 -1.74 19.44
CA THR A 65 18.58 -1.12 18.89
C THR A 65 18.23 -0.22 17.72
N MET A 66 18.65 1.04 17.76
CA MET A 66 18.47 1.98 16.65
C MET A 66 19.44 1.64 15.53
N ARG A 67 18.97 0.88 14.53
CA ARG A 67 19.73 0.45 13.36
C ARG A 67 19.03 0.80 12.05
N ARG A 68 19.82 1.15 11.04
CA ARG A 68 19.34 1.23 9.66
C ARG A 68 19.13 -0.22 9.17
N PRO A 69 17.94 -0.60 8.67
CA PRO A 69 17.75 -1.91 8.05
C PRO A 69 18.58 -2.04 6.77
N ASP A 70 19.24 -3.18 6.57
CA ASP A 70 20.00 -3.47 5.35
C ASP A 70 19.12 -4.00 4.21
N HIS A 71 17.95 -4.53 4.54
CA HIS A 71 16.95 -5.03 3.60
C HIS A 71 15.54 -4.68 4.07
N VAL A 72 14.59 -4.75 3.14
CA VAL A 72 13.16 -4.58 3.45
C VAL A 72 12.62 -5.90 3.95
N ASP A 73 12.05 -5.89 5.15
CA ASP A 73 11.35 -7.04 5.73
C ASP A 73 9.88 -6.70 6.01
N PHE A 74 8.98 -7.48 5.41
CA PHE A 74 7.54 -7.35 5.56
C PHE A 74 6.94 -8.39 6.52
N THR A 75 7.67 -9.45 6.87
CA THR A 75 7.11 -10.62 7.54
C THR A 75 7.95 -11.19 8.67
N GLY A 76 9.26 -10.92 8.71
CA GLY A 76 10.22 -11.59 9.59
C GLY A 76 10.38 -11.01 10.99
N ARG A 77 9.75 -9.86 11.30
CA ARG A 77 9.76 -9.23 12.64
C ARG A 77 8.43 -9.34 13.36
N GLU A 78 8.39 -9.03 14.64
CA GLU A 78 7.23 -9.19 15.54
C GLU A 78 6.00 -8.42 15.06
N ALA A 79 4.83 -8.82 15.56
CA ALA A 79 3.54 -8.24 15.20
C ALA A 79 3.50 -6.72 15.39
N GLY A 80 4.04 -6.22 16.51
CA GLY A 80 4.14 -4.78 16.78
C GLY A 80 4.93 -4.05 15.69
N TYR A 81 6.12 -4.57 15.31
CA TYR A 81 6.91 -4.02 14.22
C TYR A 81 6.14 -4.02 12.90
N ARG A 82 5.57 -5.16 12.50
CA ARG A 82 4.82 -5.29 11.24
C ARG A 82 3.64 -4.34 11.18
N TYR A 83 2.95 -4.14 12.30
CA TYR A 83 1.84 -3.17 12.41
C TYR A 83 2.29 -1.75 12.13
N LEU A 84 3.35 -1.28 12.77
CA LEU A 84 3.90 0.06 12.53
C LEU A 84 4.45 0.22 11.11
N ARG A 85 5.17 -0.80 10.61
CA ARG A 85 5.76 -0.80 9.26
C ARG A 85 4.69 -0.76 8.17
N ALA A 86 3.53 -1.38 8.38
CA ALA A 86 2.44 -1.39 7.40
C ALA A 86 1.88 0.01 7.07
N LYS A 87 2.08 1.01 7.95
CA LYS A 87 1.71 2.41 7.67
C LYS A 87 2.54 3.01 6.53
N GLY A 88 3.80 2.62 6.40
CA GLY A 88 4.64 3.03 5.27
C GLY A 88 4.02 2.66 3.92
N ASN A 89 3.33 1.52 3.82
CA ASN A 89 2.73 1.02 2.57
C ASN A 89 1.67 1.97 2.00
N SER A 90 1.04 2.83 2.80
CA SER A 90 0.10 3.85 2.30
C SER A 90 0.77 5.11 1.74
N ILE A 91 2.10 5.23 1.85
CA ILE A 91 2.88 6.42 1.48
C ILE A 91 3.89 6.07 0.38
N GLU A 92 4.72 5.04 0.61
CA GLU A 92 5.79 4.65 -0.31
C GLU A 92 5.25 4.11 -1.64
N GLY A 93 5.97 4.31 -2.75
CA GLY A 93 5.50 3.86 -4.07
C GLY A 93 4.22 4.55 -4.56
N GLY A 94 3.97 5.78 -4.08
CA GLY A 94 2.77 6.58 -4.37
C GLY A 94 1.78 6.53 -3.20
N THR A 95 1.39 7.69 -2.69
CA THR A 95 0.44 7.75 -1.57
C THR A 95 -0.92 7.18 -1.97
N SER A 96 -1.71 6.75 -0.98
CA SER A 96 -3.03 6.17 -1.24
C SER A 96 -3.96 7.15 -1.96
N GLU A 97 -3.80 8.45 -1.70
CA GLU A 97 -4.50 9.55 -2.34
C GLU A 97 -4.12 9.66 -3.82
N ILE A 98 -2.82 9.70 -4.13
CA ILE A 98 -2.33 9.76 -5.50
C ILE A 98 -2.77 8.52 -6.30
N LEU A 99 -2.74 7.33 -5.69
CA LEU A 99 -3.20 6.11 -6.35
C LEU A 99 -4.70 6.12 -6.63
N ARG A 100 -5.52 6.70 -5.73
CA ARG A 100 -6.95 6.92 -6.00
C ARG A 100 -7.17 7.89 -7.15
N ASN A 101 -6.38 8.96 -7.25
CA ASN A 101 -6.43 9.88 -8.39
C ASN A 101 -6.04 9.17 -9.70
N ILE A 102 -5.00 8.34 -9.69
CA ILE A 102 -4.61 7.53 -10.87
C ILE A 102 -5.76 6.60 -11.29
N ILE A 103 -6.41 5.93 -10.34
CA ILE A 103 -7.57 5.07 -10.64
C ILE A 103 -8.71 5.90 -11.23
N ALA A 104 -9.07 7.02 -10.61
CA ALA A 104 -10.13 7.90 -11.08
C ALA A 104 -9.87 8.38 -12.52
N GLU A 105 -8.71 8.97 -12.78
CA GLU A 105 -8.41 9.61 -14.05
C GLU A 105 -8.04 8.61 -15.15
N ARG A 106 -7.20 7.62 -14.84
CA ARG A 106 -6.58 6.75 -15.86
C ARG A 106 -7.25 5.39 -16.01
N VAL A 107 -8.00 4.93 -15.01
CA VAL A 107 -8.76 3.67 -15.10
C VAL A 107 -10.23 3.96 -15.38
N LEU A 108 -10.82 4.90 -14.65
CA LEU A 108 -12.25 5.21 -14.76
C LEU A 108 -12.55 6.36 -15.74
N GLY A 109 -11.54 7.09 -16.22
CA GLY A 109 -11.73 8.18 -17.18
C GLY A 109 -12.43 9.41 -16.60
N LEU A 110 -12.40 9.57 -15.27
CA LEU A 110 -12.99 10.73 -14.61
C LEU A 110 -12.16 12.00 -14.86
N PRO A 111 -12.77 13.19 -14.80
CA PRO A 111 -12.04 14.45 -14.91
C PRO A 111 -10.93 14.55 -13.85
N ALA A 112 -9.79 15.10 -14.24
CA ALA A 112 -8.69 15.34 -13.33
C ALA A 112 -9.07 16.35 -12.24
N GLU A 113 -8.47 16.21 -11.06
CA GLU A 113 -8.66 17.15 -9.97
C GLU A 113 -8.21 18.57 -10.40
N PRO A 114 -8.98 19.63 -10.09
CA PRO A 114 -8.60 20.99 -10.42
C PRO A 114 -7.23 21.34 -9.82
N ARG A 115 -6.30 21.75 -10.67
CA ARG A 115 -4.95 22.15 -10.27
C ARG A 115 -4.62 23.51 -10.85
N SER A 116 -4.36 24.48 -9.98
CA SER A 116 -3.98 25.84 -10.37
C SER A 116 -2.48 26.00 -10.65
N ASP A 117 -1.68 24.98 -10.32
CA ASP A 117 -0.21 24.99 -10.35
C ASP A 117 0.38 24.23 -11.55
N LYS A 118 -0.44 23.43 -12.25
CA LYS A 118 0.03 22.48 -13.28
C LYS A 118 0.89 23.13 -14.38
N ASP A 119 0.55 24.35 -14.77
CA ASP A 119 1.18 25.07 -15.88
C ASP A 119 2.10 26.21 -15.39
N VAL A 120 2.36 26.28 -14.09
CA VAL A 120 3.20 27.31 -13.46
C VAL A 120 4.49 26.67 -12.94
N PRO A 121 5.68 27.17 -13.33
CA PRO A 121 6.93 26.69 -12.75
C PRO A 121 6.94 26.86 -11.23
N TRP A 122 7.51 25.89 -10.50
CA TRP A 122 7.52 25.88 -9.02
C TRP A 122 7.96 27.20 -8.38
N LYS A 123 8.98 27.84 -8.94
CA LYS A 123 9.54 29.12 -8.44
C LYS A 123 8.56 30.29 -8.51
N ASP A 124 7.54 30.20 -9.36
CA ASP A 124 6.57 31.25 -9.67
C ASP A 124 5.23 31.03 -8.92
N LEU A 125 5.13 30.00 -8.08
CA LEU A 125 3.96 29.76 -7.23
C LEU A 125 3.91 30.74 -6.03
N PRO A 126 2.72 31.20 -5.62
CA PRO A 126 2.57 32.06 -4.44
C PRO A 126 3.01 31.32 -3.16
N ARG A 127 3.77 32.02 -2.31
CA ARG A 127 4.27 31.51 -1.02
C ARG A 127 3.34 31.88 0.13
#